data_AF-A0A178VFU6-F1
#
_entry.id   AF-A0A178VFU6-F1
#
_cell.length_a   1.000
_cell.length_b   1.000
_cell.length_c   1.000
_cell.angle_alpha   90.00
_cell.angle_beta   90.00
_cell.angle_gamma   90.00
#
_symmetry.space_group_name_H-M   'P 1'
#
loop_
_entity.id
_entity.type
_entity.pdbx_description
1 polymer ?
#
loop_
_entity_poly.entity_id
_entity_poly.type
_entity_poly.pdbx_seq_one_letter_code
_entity_poly.pdbx_strand_id
1 'polypeptide(L)' 'MSGSSMYKTKLCILFNKTGDCSRPNCTFAHGNAELRRPGESSFTGNVFVYAFE' A
#
# COMPACT_ATOMS: atom_id res chain seq x y z
N MET A 1 7.09 -0.45 21.18
CA MET A 1 7.67 -1.17 20.03
C MET A 1 6.82 -0.90 18.80
N SER A 2 7.24 -0.04 17.88
CA SER A 2 6.52 0.15 16.60
C SER A 2 7.34 -0.49 15.49
N GLY A 3 7.21 -1.81 15.36
CA GLY A 3 7.73 -2.54 14.21
C GLY A 3 6.89 -2.18 13.00
N SER A 4 7.25 -1.11 12.31
CA SER A 4 6.64 -0.70 11.05
C SER A 4 6.89 -1.80 10.02
N SER A 5 5.99 -2.78 9.93
CA SER A 5 6.05 -3.82 8.91
C SER A 5 5.96 -3.15 7.55
N MET A 6 7.11 -3.05 6.86
CA MET A 6 7.26 -2.52 5.51
C MET A 6 6.67 -3.50 4.47
N TYR A 7 5.41 -3.87 4.67
CA TYR A 7 4.70 -4.81 3.82
C TYR A 7 3.90 -4.03 2.78
N LYS A 8 4.20 -4.32 1.51
CA LYS A 8 3.60 -3.69 0.33
C LYS A 8 3.81 -2.17 0.27
N THR A 9 4.98 -1.69 0.70
CA THR A 9 5.36 -0.27 0.62
C THR A 9 6.02 0.11 -0.70
N LYS A 10 6.40 -0.88 -1.52
CA LYS A 10 6.97 -0.70 -2.86
C LYS A 10 6.26 -1.60 -3.87
N LEU A 11 6.23 -1.18 -5.14
CA LEU A 11 5.66 -1.96 -6.24
C LEU A 11 6.54 -3.16 -6.59
N CYS A 12 5.90 -4.27 -6.92
CA CYS A 12 6.58 -5.47 -7.40
C CYS A 12 7.05 -5.25 -8.83
N ILE A 13 8.37 -5.38 -9.05
CA ILE A 13 8.98 -5.18 -10.36
C ILE A 13 8.51 -6.25 -11.35
N LEU A 14 8.33 -7.49 -10.90
CA LEU A 14 7.92 -8.60 -11.76
C LEU A 14 6.52 -8.34 -12.32
N PHE A 15 5.56 -8.10 -11.43
CA PHE A 15 4.20 -7.71 -11.82
C PHE A 15 4.18 -6.45 -12.70
N ASN A 16 5.01 -5.45 -12.41
CA ASN A 16 5.08 -4.25 -13.22
C ASN A 16 5.67 -4.51 -14.63
N LYS A 17 6.53 -5.51 -14.79
CA LYS A 17 7.18 -5.84 -16.06
C LYS A 17 6.38 -6.83 -16.90
N THR A 18 5.85 -7.88 -16.30
CA THR A 18 5.16 -8.97 -17.00
C THR A 18 3.64 -8.95 -16.80
N GLY A 19 3.13 -8.19 -15.83
CA GLY A 19 1.72 -8.22 -15.44
C GLY A 19 1.37 -9.37 -14.50
N ASP A 20 2.33 -10.24 -14.18
CA ASP A 20 2.15 -11.39 -13.30
C ASP A 20 3.26 -11.44 -12.25
N CYS A 21 2.98 -12.07 -11.11
CA CYS A 21 3.98 -12.33 -10.09
C CYS A 21 3.96 -13.80 -9.70
N SER A 22 5.06 -14.50 -9.99
CA SER A 22 5.26 -15.90 -9.62
C SER A 22 5.40 -16.13 -8.10
N ARG A 23 5.54 -15.06 -7.29
CA ARG A 23 5.71 -15.19 -5.83
C ARG A 23 4.37 -15.28 -5.09
N PRO A 24 4.06 -16.40 -4.41
CA PRO A 24 2.80 -16.56 -3.69
C PRO A 24 2.70 -15.67 -2.45
N ASN A 25 3.83 -15.36 -1.80
CA ASN A 25 3.89 -14.47 -0.63
C ASN A 25 4.68 -13.20 -0.96
N CYS A 26 4.26 -12.47 -1.99
CA CYS A 26 4.94 -11.25 -2.38
C CYS A 26 4.78 -10.16 -1.30
N THR A 27 5.89 -9.64 -0.79
CA THR A 27 5.93 -8.53 0.17
C THR A 27 5.84 -7.17 -0.50
N PHE A 28 5.79 -7.15 -1.83
CA PHE A 28 5.65 -5.97 -2.68
C PHE A 28 4.22 -5.87 -3.21
N ALA A 29 3.78 -4.67 -3.57
CA ALA A 29 2.44 -4.40 -4.07
C ALA A 29 2.32 -4.75 -5.57
N HIS A 30 1.28 -5.48 -5.97
CA HIS A 30 0.93 -5.72 -7.38
C HIS A 30 0.01 -4.61 -7.92
N GLY A 31 0.47 -3.37 -7.79
CA GLY A 31 -0.28 -2.19 -8.21
C GLY A 31 -0.55 -1.20 -7.08
N ASN A 32 -1.16 -0.08 -7.45
CA ASN A 32 -1.41 1.05 -6.57
C ASN A 32 -2.42 0.70 -5.46
N ALA A 33 -3.38 -0.18 -5.76
CA ALA A 33 -4.39 -0.64 -4.82
C ALA A 33 -3.80 -1.42 -3.63
N GLU A 34 -2.67 -2.09 -3.84
CA GLU A 34 -1.96 -2.83 -2.79
C GLU A 34 -0.82 -2.04 -2.14
N LEU A 35 -0.42 -0.92 -2.76
CA LEU A 35 0.72 -0.10 -2.34
C LEU A 35 0.36 0.74 -1.11
N ARG A 36 0.80 0.29 0.06
CA ARG A 36 0.65 1.04 1.31
C ARG A 36 1.64 2.19 1.35
N ARG A 37 1.12 3.41 1.41
CA ARG A 37 1.92 4.59 1.68
C ARG A 37 2.27 4.64 3.17
N PRO A 38 3.55 4.80 3.55
CA PRO A 38 3.91 5.04 4.95
C PRO A 38 3.33 6.39 5.36
N GLY A 39 2.17 6.37 6.04
CA GLY A 39 1.39 7.55 6.39
C GLY A 39 -0.12 7.37 6.29
N GLU A 40 -0.60 6.34 5.57
CA GLU A 40 -2.04 6.02 5.45
C GLU A 40 -2.45 4.82 6.30
N SER A 41 -1.81 4.65 7.45
CA SER A 41 -2.30 3.79 8.52
C SER A 41 -3.10 4.64 9.50
N SER A 42 -4.27 5.13 9.09
CA SER A 42 -5.45 5.49 9.92
C SER A 42 -6.35 6.48 9.18
N PHE A 43 -7.36 5.98 8.48
CA PHE A 43 -8.59 6.76 8.35
C PHE A 43 -9.78 5.91 8.79
N THR A 44 -9.85 5.69 10.10
CA THR A 44 -11.13 5.51 10.77
C THR A 44 -11.17 6.47 11.95
N GLY A 45 -11.18 7.75 11.59
CA GLY A 45 -11.17 8.87 12.51
C GLY A 45 -11.59 10.14 11.77
N ASN A 46 -12.82 10.10 11.24
CA ASN A 46 -13.59 11.24 10.74
C ASN A 46 -13.19 11.85 9.38
N VAL A 47 -13.97 11.48 8.36
CA VAL A 47 -14.17 12.27 7.13
C VAL A 47 -14.65 13.67 7.54
N PHE A 48 -13.74 14.63 7.66
CA PHE A 48 -14.07 16.07 7.69
C PHE A 48 -13.28 16.85 6.62
N VAL A 49 -12.87 16.19 5.53
CA VAL A 49 -12.22 16.87 4.39
C VAL A 49 -13.22 17.54 3.43
N TYR A 50 -14.49 17.66 3.84
CA TYR A 50 -15.42 18.62 3.26
C TYR A 50 -15.83 19.63 4.34
N ALA A 51 -14.87 20.42 4.82
CA ALA A 51 -15.15 21.73 5.39
C ALA A 51 -15.23 22.72 4.22
N PHE A 52 -16.41 22.80 3.61
CA PHE A 52 -16.79 23.90 2.73
C PHE A 52 -17.47 24.95 3.62
N GLU A 53 -16.69 25.94 4.07
CA GLU A 53 -17.14 27.33 4.15
C GLU A 53 -16.28 28.14 3.18
#